data_AF-A0A1T4WBH1-F1
#
_entry.id   AF-A0A1T4WBH1-F1
#
_cell.length_a   1.000
_cell.length_b   1.000
_cell.length_c   1.000
_cell.angle_alpha   90.00
_cell.angle_beta   90.00
_cell.angle_gamma   90.00
#
_symmetry.space_group_name_H-M   'P 1'
#
loop_
_entity.id
_entity.type
_entity.pdbx_description
1 polymer ?
#
loop_
_entity_poly.entity_id
_entity_poly.type
_entity_poly.pdbx_seq_one_letter_code
_entity_poly.pdbx_strand_id
1 'polypeptide(L)'
;MTILIDADGCPVVDLTLQTAAKYNVPVLILCDTAHQIQRDGAQTLTFGKGADSVDFALVNRVCAGDLVITQDYGLASMCLARRARVLNQNGLEYTPENIDGLLFRRHENKKLLRAGKHPKGASKRTKEQDITYRNTLGRILQTV
;
A
#
# COMPACT_ATOMS: atom_id res chain seq x y z
N MET A 1 -10.26 6.81 11.46
CA MET A 1 -9.27 6.32 10.48
C MET A 1 -8.96 4.87 10.81
N THR A 2 -8.97 4.01 9.80
CA THR A 2 -8.43 2.65 9.83
C THR A 2 -7.29 2.56 8.82
N ILE A 3 -6.26 1.73 9.11
CA ILE A 3 -5.21 1.43 8.15
C ILE A 3 -5.58 0.12 7.43
N LEU A 4 -5.71 0.17 6.10
CA LEU A 4 -5.92 -1.00 5.26
C LEU A 4 -4.63 -1.31 4.51
N ILE A 5 -4.11 -2.54 4.66
CA ILE A 5 -2.87 -2.97 4.02
C ILE A 5 -3.21 -3.95 2.91
N ASP A 6 -2.84 -3.59 1.68
CA ASP A 6 -2.64 -4.54 0.59
C ASP A 6 -1.35 -5.31 0.88
N ALA A 7 -1.48 -6.55 1.34
CA ALA A 7 -0.38 -7.31 1.95
C ALA A 7 0.41 -8.13 0.94
N ASP A 8 -0.08 -8.26 -0.30
CA ASP A 8 0.53 -9.10 -1.32
C ASP A 8 1.91 -8.54 -1.70
N GLY A 9 2.97 -9.19 -1.21
CA GLY A 9 4.34 -8.72 -1.38
C GLY A 9 4.68 -7.42 -0.64
N CYS A 10 3.90 -7.02 0.37
CA CYS A 10 4.15 -5.80 1.15
C CYS A 10 5.24 -6.04 2.23
N PRO A 11 6.41 -5.39 2.14
CA PRO A 11 7.53 -5.61 3.06
C PRO A 11 7.44 -4.79 4.35
N VAL A 12 6.38 -3.98 4.52
CA VAL A 12 6.24 -3.03 5.63
C VAL A 12 5.05 -3.34 6.55
N VAL A 13 4.45 -4.52 6.45
CA VAL A 13 3.33 -4.94 7.32
C VAL A 13 3.69 -4.77 8.80
N ASP A 14 4.79 -5.39 9.24
CA ASP A 14 5.21 -5.35 10.64
C ASP A 14 5.58 -3.93 11.10
N LEU A 15 6.21 -3.14 10.24
CA LEU A 15 6.51 -1.73 10.53
C LEU A 15 5.24 -0.89 10.69
N THR A 16 4.22 -1.21 9.90
CA THR A 16 2.92 -0.54 9.97
C THR A 16 2.24 -0.86 11.29
N LEU A 17 2.19 -2.14 11.69
CA LEU A 17 1.62 -2.56 12.97
C LEU A 17 2.32 -1.91 14.16
N GLN A 18 3.66 -1.96 14.19
CA GLN A 18 4.45 -1.35 15.26
C GLN A 18 4.21 0.16 15.37
N THR A 19 4.03 0.85 14.25
CA THR A 19 3.79 2.30 14.24
C THR A 19 2.35 2.60 14.63
N ALA A 20 1.37 1.90 14.04
CA ALA A 20 -0.06 2.07 14.31
C ALA A 20 -0.42 1.82 15.78
N ALA A 21 0.20 0.81 16.41
CA ALA A 21 0.00 0.49 17.82
C ALA A 21 0.33 1.68 18.75
N LYS A 22 1.31 2.53 18.40
CA LYS A 22 1.65 3.72 19.20
C LYS A 22 0.56 4.79 19.19
N TYR A 23 -0.29 4.77 18.18
CA TYR A 23 -1.39 5.72 18.00
C TYR A 23 -2.77 5.07 18.24
N ASN A 24 -2.81 3.80 18.68
CA ASN A 24 -4.04 3.02 18.85
C ASN A 24 -4.93 3.00 17.58
N VAL A 25 -4.32 3.01 16.39
CA VAL A 25 -5.06 2.99 15.12
C VAL A 25 -5.25 1.54 14.68
N PRO A 26 -6.49 1.11 14.37
CA PRO A 26 -6.77 -0.26 13.93
C PRO A 26 -6.14 -0.55 12.56
N VAL A 27 -5.68 -1.78 12.38
CA VAL A 27 -5.08 -2.26 11.14
C VAL A 27 -5.84 -3.47 10.60
N LEU A 28 -6.22 -3.38 9.32
CA LEU A 28 -6.84 -4.45 8.55
C LEU A 28 -5.88 -4.88 7.44
N ILE A 29 -5.45 -6.14 7.48
CA ILE A 29 -4.59 -6.76 6.48
C ILE A 29 -5.50 -7.49 5.48
N LEU A 30 -5.33 -7.20 4.20
CA LEU A 30 -6.01 -7.92 3.12
C LEU A 30 -4.96 -8.65 2.28
N CYS A 31 -5.12 -9.95 2.10
CA CYS A 31 -4.17 -10.79 1.37
C CYS A 31 -4.88 -11.89 0.58
N ASP A 32 -4.22 -12.41 -0.44
CA ASP A 32 -4.68 -13.62 -1.13
C ASP A 32 -4.33 -14.91 -0.35
N THR A 33 -4.85 -16.06 -0.79
CA THR A 33 -4.50 -17.36 -0.19
C THR A 33 -3.08 -17.83 -0.48
N ALA A 34 -2.35 -17.22 -1.42
CA ALA A 34 -0.95 -17.53 -1.66
C ALA A 34 -0.03 -16.88 -0.61
N HIS A 35 -0.46 -15.77 -0.03
CA HIS A 35 0.27 -14.99 0.96
C HIS A 35 -0.47 -14.96 2.30
N GLN A 36 -0.78 -16.14 2.87
CA GLN A 36 -1.39 -16.21 4.20
C GLN A 36 -0.50 -15.52 5.26
N ILE A 37 -0.95 -14.36 5.73
CA ILE A 37 -0.26 -13.54 6.73
C ILE A 37 -1.19 -13.36 7.92
N GLN A 38 -0.82 -13.95 9.06
CA GLN A 38 -1.45 -13.67 10.35
C GLN A 38 -0.46 -12.87 11.20
N ARG A 39 -0.96 -11.83 11.86
CA ARG A 39 -0.18 -10.94 12.72
C ARG A 39 -0.99 -10.51 13.93
N ASP A 40 -0.36 -10.60 15.10
CA ASP A 40 -0.96 -10.07 16.32
C ASP A 40 -1.13 -8.56 16.21
N GLY A 41 -2.26 -8.03 16.72
CA GLY A 41 -2.58 -6.61 16.65
C GLY A 41 -3.18 -6.15 15.31
N ALA A 42 -3.53 -7.08 14.41
CA ALA A 42 -4.24 -6.80 13.17
C ALA A 42 -5.39 -7.78 12.96
N GLN A 43 -6.44 -7.34 12.27
CA GLN A 43 -7.39 -8.26 11.67
C GLN A 43 -6.88 -8.63 10.26
N THR A 44 -6.84 -9.93 9.93
CA THR A 44 -6.53 -10.38 8.57
C THR A 44 -7.79 -10.90 7.88
N LEU A 45 -8.04 -10.43 6.65
CA LEU A 45 -9.01 -10.99 5.72
C LEU A 45 -8.28 -11.64 4.56
N THR A 46 -8.52 -12.94 4.36
CA THR A 46 -7.93 -13.71 3.27
C THR A 46 -8.96 -13.96 2.19
N PHE A 47 -8.61 -13.66 0.94
CA PHE A 47 -9.47 -13.82 -0.23
C PHE A 47 -8.98 -14.94 -1.13
N GLY A 48 -9.90 -15.64 -1.78
CA GLY A 48 -9.55 -16.69 -2.74
C GLY A 48 -8.73 -16.15 -3.91
N LYS A 49 -7.93 -17.03 -4.52
CA LYS A 49 -7.17 -16.75 -5.75
C LYS A 49 -8.13 -16.37 -6.88
N GLY A 50 -8.32 -15.08 -7.08
CA GLY A 50 -8.97 -14.47 -8.22
C GLY A 50 -8.21 -13.20 -8.57
N ALA A 51 -8.09 -12.89 -9.86
CA ALA A 51 -7.50 -11.63 -10.29
C ALA A 51 -8.23 -10.47 -9.57
N ASP A 52 -7.46 -9.62 -8.90
CA ASP A 52 -7.90 -8.39 -8.25
C ASP A 52 -8.93 -8.56 -7.10
N SER A 53 -9.12 -9.78 -6.57
CA SER A 53 -10.10 -10.04 -5.50
C SER A 53 -9.81 -9.24 -4.22
N VAL A 54 -8.53 -9.12 -3.88
CA VAL A 54 -8.00 -8.33 -2.75
C VAL A 54 -8.22 -6.84 -3.01
N ASP A 55 -7.84 -6.34 -4.18
CA ASP A 55 -7.99 -4.94 -4.58
C ASP A 55 -9.45 -4.48 -4.50
N PHE A 56 -10.39 -5.23 -5.08
CA PHE A 56 -11.81 -4.92 -5.00
C PHE A 56 -12.33 -4.97 -3.55
N ALA A 57 -11.93 -5.98 -2.79
CA ALA A 57 -12.31 -6.09 -1.39
C ALA A 57 -11.80 -4.92 -0.55
N LEU A 58 -10.59 -4.41 -0.86
CA LEU A 58 -9.99 -3.25 -0.23
C LEU A 58 -10.76 -1.98 -0.58
N VAL A 59 -10.90 -1.67 -1.87
CA VAL A 59 -11.58 -0.44 -2.35
C VAL A 59 -13.02 -0.35 -1.85
N ASN A 60 -13.72 -1.48 -1.69
CA ASN A 60 -15.10 -1.52 -1.18
C ASN A 60 -15.20 -1.31 0.34
N ARG A 61 -14.11 -1.45 1.09
CA ARG A 61 -14.06 -1.23 2.55
C ARG A 61 -13.52 0.13 2.94
N VAL A 62 -12.72 0.74 2.06
CA VAL A 62 -12.13 2.05 2.28
C VAL A 62 -13.21 3.10 2.50
N CYS A 63 -13.12 3.81 3.62
CA CYS A 63 -13.89 5.00 3.92
C CYS A 63 -13.05 6.27 3.72
N ALA A 64 -13.72 7.42 3.59
CA ALA A 64 -13.04 8.71 3.56
C ALA A 64 -12.24 8.92 4.85
N GLY A 65 -10.97 9.35 4.71
CA GLY A 65 -10.06 9.53 5.84
C GLY A 65 -9.36 8.26 6.33
N ASP A 66 -9.61 7.09 5.73
CA ASP A 66 -8.77 5.91 5.96
C ASP A 66 -7.39 6.06 5.32
N LEU A 67 -6.44 5.23 5.75
CA LEU A 67 -5.10 5.15 5.19
C LEU A 67 -4.90 3.79 4.52
N VAL A 68 -4.54 3.79 3.25
CA VAL A 68 -4.23 2.57 2.49
C VAL A 68 -2.72 2.43 2.31
N ILE A 69 -2.17 1.26 2.63
CA ILE A 69 -0.79 0.91 2.35
C ILE A 69 -0.75 0.00 1.13
N THR A 70 -0.22 0.50 0.00
CA THR A 70 -0.08 -0.29 -1.24
C THR A 70 1.07 0.24 -2.11
N GLN A 71 1.60 -0.63 -2.97
CA GLN A 71 2.51 -0.25 -4.05
C GLN A 71 1.82 -0.12 -5.41
N ASP A 72 0.60 -0.65 -5.58
CA ASP A 72 -0.07 -0.64 -6.86
C ASP A 72 -0.67 0.75 -7.13
N TYR A 73 -0.21 1.40 -8.20
CA TYR A 73 -0.70 2.73 -8.58
C TYR A 73 -2.17 2.73 -9.03
N GLY A 74 -2.67 1.63 -9.60
CA GLY A 74 -4.08 1.49 -9.95
C GLY A 74 -4.95 1.40 -8.70
N LEU A 75 -4.59 0.53 -7.75
CA LEU A 75 -5.26 0.45 -6.46
C LEU A 75 -5.22 1.78 -5.70
N ALA A 76 -4.05 2.44 -5.68
CA ALA A 76 -3.89 3.75 -5.08
C ALA A 76 -4.82 4.79 -5.69
N SER A 77 -4.93 4.85 -7.02
CA SER A 77 -5.83 5.76 -7.72
C SER A 77 -7.30 5.54 -7.32
N MET A 78 -7.74 4.28 -7.24
CA MET A 78 -9.10 3.94 -6.78
C MET A 78 -9.35 4.35 -5.32
N CYS A 79 -8.37 4.17 -4.44
CA CYS A 79 -8.48 4.56 -3.03
C CYS A 79 -8.50 6.09 -2.85
N LEU A 80 -7.71 6.83 -3.63
CA LEU A 80 -7.74 8.29 -3.64
C LEU A 80 -9.12 8.81 -4.08
N ALA A 81 -9.76 8.18 -5.06
CA ALA A 81 -11.13 8.52 -5.48
C ALA A 81 -12.17 8.31 -4.36
N ARG A 82 -11.89 7.44 -3.39
CA ARG A 82 -12.69 7.23 -2.17
C ARG A 82 -12.37 8.23 -1.04
N ARG A 83 -11.51 9.23 -1.29
CA ARG A 83 -11.00 10.20 -0.30
C ARG A 83 -10.20 9.56 0.84
N ALA A 84 -9.56 8.42 0.58
CA ALA A 84 -8.56 7.88 1.48
C ALA A 84 -7.18 8.49 1.20
N ARG A 85 -6.33 8.44 2.20
CA ARG A 85 -4.89 8.69 2.04
C ARG A 85 -4.23 7.39 1.60
N VAL A 86 -3.17 7.48 0.80
CA VAL A 86 -2.46 6.29 0.33
C VAL A 86 -0.96 6.48 0.51
N LEU A 87 -0.31 5.51 1.16
CA LEU A 87 1.12 5.53 1.43
C LEU A 87 1.76 4.28 0.85
N ASN A 88 2.89 4.45 0.17
CA ASN A 88 3.67 3.30 -0.27
C ASN A 88 4.73 2.91 0.75
N GLN A 89 5.27 1.70 0.55
CA GLN A 89 6.31 1.15 1.41
C GLN A 89 7.55 2.04 1.58
N ASN A 90 7.88 2.92 0.62
CA ASN A 90 9.07 3.77 0.67
C ASN A 90 8.82 5.10 1.40
N GLY A 91 7.61 5.33 1.90
CA GLY A 91 7.24 6.58 2.54
C GLY A 91 6.80 7.67 1.56
N LEU A 92 6.54 7.35 0.30
CA LEU A 92 5.90 8.27 -0.64
C LEU A 92 4.39 8.18 -0.46
N GLU A 93 3.77 9.30 -0.08
CA GLU A 93 2.34 9.47 -0.10
C GLU A 93 1.88 9.69 -1.55
N TYR A 94 0.96 8.85 -2.02
CA TYR A 94 0.31 9.08 -3.30
C TYR A 94 -0.77 10.12 -3.12
N THR A 95 -0.82 11.06 -4.05
CA THR A 95 -1.76 12.18 -4.00
C THR A 95 -2.37 12.38 -5.39
N PRO A 96 -3.51 13.07 -5.50
CA PRO A 96 -4.11 13.40 -6.80
C PRO A 96 -3.13 14.11 -7.74
N GLU A 97 -2.19 14.89 -7.19
CA GLU A 97 -1.22 15.66 -7.97
C GLU A 97 -0.08 14.80 -8.55
N ASN A 98 0.20 13.61 -7.98
CA ASN A 98 1.32 12.77 -8.39
C ASN A 98 0.91 11.44 -9.04
N ILE A 99 -0.31 10.96 -8.80
CA ILE A 99 -0.71 9.60 -9.17
C ILE A 99 -0.76 9.38 -10.69
N ASP A 100 -1.21 10.38 -11.46
CA ASP A 100 -1.29 10.29 -12.92
C ASP A 100 0.10 10.14 -13.56
N GLY A 101 1.08 10.88 -13.05
CA GLY A 101 2.47 10.77 -13.50
C GLY A 101 3.08 9.40 -13.18
N LEU A 102 2.72 8.81 -12.04
CA LEU A 102 3.17 7.46 -11.66
C LEU A 102 2.52 6.38 -12.54
N LEU A 103 1.22 6.49 -12.82
CA LEU A 103 0.50 5.62 -13.74
C LEU A 103 1.08 5.67 -15.16
N PHE A 104 1.37 6.88 -15.65
CA PHE A 104 2.00 7.08 -16.95
C PHE A 104 3.38 6.40 -17.02
N ARG A 105 4.23 6.57 -16.00
CA ARG A 105 5.54 5.89 -15.93
C ARG A 105 5.40 4.36 -15.90
N ARG A 106 4.43 3.82 -15.16
CA ARG A 106 4.12 2.38 -15.15
C ARG A 106 3.73 1.88 -16.55
N HIS A 107 2.94 2.66 -17.29
CA HIS A 107 2.57 2.32 -18.66
C HIS A 107 3.78 2.32 -19.61
N GLU A 108 4.60 3.36 -19.56
CA GLU A 108 5.81 3.45 -20.39
C GLU A 108 6.79 2.31 -20.08
N ASN A 109 6.99 1.96 -18.80
CA ASN A 109 7.80 0.81 -18.41
C ASN A 109 7.26 -0.52 -18.97
N LYS A 110 5.93 -0.70 -18.98
CA LYS A 110 5.29 -1.87 -19.60
C LYS A 110 5.51 -1.91 -21.13
N LYS A 111 5.48 -0.75 -21.80
CA LYS A 111 5.81 -0.67 -23.24
C LYS A 111 7.27 -1.07 -23.51
N LEU A 112 8.21 -0.58 -22.71
CA LEU A 112 9.63 -0.93 -22.83
C LEU A 112 9.84 -2.43 -22.66
N LEU A 113 9.19 -3.05 -21.67
CA LEU A 113 9.25 -4.49 -21.43
C LEU A 113 8.74 -5.29 -22.62
N ARG A 114 7.61 -4.89 -23.23
CA ARG A 114 7.07 -5.52 -24.46
C ARG A 114 8.00 -5.36 -25.66
N ALA A 115 8.79 -4.29 -25.69
CA ALA A 115 9.81 -4.06 -26.71
C ALA A 115 11.14 -4.79 -26.40
N GLY A 116 11.17 -5.71 -25.42
CA GLY A 116 12.37 -6.49 -25.06
C GLY A 116 13.40 -5.70 -24.24
N LYS A 117 13.07 -4.48 -23.79
CA LYS A 117 13.95 -3.70 -22.91
C LYS A 117 13.63 -4.05 -21.46
N HIS A 118 14.64 -4.44 -20.70
CA HIS A 118 14.52 -4.79 -19.29
C HIS A 118 15.09 -3.65 -18.43
N PRO A 119 14.28 -2.63 -18.06
CA PRO A 119 14.73 -1.63 -17.12
C PRO A 119 15.13 -2.31 -15.79
N LYS A 120 16.15 -1.77 -15.14
CA LYS A 120 16.65 -2.30 -13.87
C LYS A 120 15.50 -2.33 -12.85
N GLY A 121 15.26 -3.51 -12.27
CA GLY A 121 14.25 -3.69 -11.24
C GLY A 121 14.56 -2.89 -9.98
N ALA A 122 13.58 -2.84 -9.06
CA ALA A 122 13.78 -2.20 -7.77
C ALA A 122 14.97 -2.86 -7.03
N SER A 123 15.86 -2.04 -6.48
CA SER A 123 16.93 -2.53 -5.61
C SER A 123 16.34 -3.11 -4.32
N LYS A 124 17.12 -3.94 -3.63
CA LYS A 124 16.77 -4.39 -2.28
C LYS A 124 16.50 -3.17 -1.38
N ARG A 125 15.47 -3.27 -0.56
CA ARG A 125 15.06 -2.24 0.38
C ARG A 125 16.18 -1.94 1.39
N THR A 126 16.36 -0.66 1.73
CA THR A 126 17.38 -0.18 2.67
C THR A 126 16.78 0.22 4.02
N LYS A 127 17.63 0.35 5.05
CA LYS A 127 17.20 0.78 6.40
C LYS A 127 16.71 2.23 6.40
N GLU A 128 17.27 3.06 5.54
CA GLU A 128 16.86 4.46 5.37
C GLU A 128 15.41 4.53 4.88
N GLN A 129 15.02 3.65 3.97
CA GLN A 129 13.63 3.57 3.50
C GLN A 129 12.66 3.16 4.62
N ASP A 130 13.07 2.31 5.56
CA ASP A 130 12.26 1.99 6.75
C ASP A 130 12.08 3.19 7.66
N ILE A 131 13.13 3.98 7.85
CA ILE A 131 13.09 5.21 8.64
C ILE A 131 12.16 6.22 7.95
N THR A 132 12.33 6.46 6.65
CA THR A 132 11.47 7.36 5.87
C THR A 132 10.00 6.93 5.92
N TYR A 133 9.73 5.62 5.77
CA TYR A 133 8.38 5.07 5.89
C TYR A 133 7.77 5.35 7.26
N ARG A 134 8.47 4.98 8.35
CA ARG A 134 7.99 5.20 9.73
C ARG A 134 7.75 6.67 10.03
N ASN A 135 8.64 7.55 9.61
CA ASN A 135 8.50 8.99 9.84
C ASN A 135 7.28 9.54 9.10
N THR A 136 7.07 9.12 7.85
CA THR A 136 5.92 9.57 7.06
C THR A 136 4.62 9.04 7.63
N LEU A 137 4.57 7.74 7.97
CA LEU A 137 3.42 7.13 8.63
C LEU A 137 3.12 7.81 9.97
N GLY A 138 4.13 8.04 10.81
CA GLY A 138 3.97 8.75 12.08
C GLY A 138 3.38 10.16 11.90
N ARG A 139 3.88 10.93 10.93
CA ARG A 139 3.33 12.25 10.58
C ARG A 139 1.87 12.18 10.13
N ILE A 140 1.51 11.17 9.32
CA ILE A 140 0.13 10.94 8.89
C ILE A 140 -0.77 10.66 10.10
N LEU A 141 -0.34 9.81 11.02
CA LEU A 141 -1.11 9.41 12.19
C LEU A 141 -1.23 10.51 13.25
N GLN A 142 -0.32 11.50 13.27
CA GLN A 142 -0.43 12.67 14.15
C GLN A 142 -1.53 13.66 13.73
N THR A 143 -1.97 13.60 12.47
CA THR A 143 -3.02 14.49 11.94
C THR A 143 -4.44 13.92 12.09
N VAL A 144 -4.57 12.80 12.82
CA VAL A 144 -5.82 12.04 13.00
C VAL A 144 -6.54 12.48 14.26
#